data_AF-A0A0N0AGY2-F1
#
_entry.id   AF-A0A0N0AGY2-F1
#
_cell.length_a   1.000
_cell.length_b   1.000
_cell.length_c   1.000
_cell.angle_alpha   90.00
_cell.angle_beta   90.00
_cell.angle_gamma   90.00
#
_symmetry.space_group_name_H-M   'P 1'
#
loop_
_entity.id
_entity.type
_entity.pdbx_description
1 polymer ?
#
loop_
_entity_poly.entity_id
_entity_poly.type
_entity_poly.pdbx_seq_one_letter_code
_entity_poly.pdbx_strand_id
1 'polypeptide(L)'
;MHLPSDLVSAFRGGRGAVFVGAGASVDAGLPTWQQFVTRLAAELDVVPGPDGGFPTAELNKIPQYYENRFNRRSLLSAVQELLSDRRNVGSEVHRLLARLPCTTFYTTNYDELLEDALRDQGQRFNVVASEEAARASSDIHGHVVRKIHGTLSQPQTLIITRDDYARFVNANSVTINTLQSDLIHHMFLFVGYSLSDPDFNNIYDNVLYNMGNMAQTHYLCVPHASPMEIDDLARRGIKTIDLSVWPGANPSEQLKSFLSALANATSDLVHIERFFKGLRNGDRVPLVISSTLNDGEQFVFYPDCDVRVAQQVERALERMGVSTRWVADQVALEEADTYMGDNVVLICSPFGNKFTRRVFEELSPGNICVRFCHTDGKRYIQDLKTARNYVADDPSQSSGEAEMSDYCVVARYRNPWNPSKHIYLFAGIYAIGTHAISQYLSNLMNYRHLPDDPEDSVALLRVSFVDHDPYNYDYEVALHEVL
;
A
#
# COMPACT_ATOMS: atom_id res chain seq x y z
N MET A 1 -4.81 2.29 -22.28
CA MET A 1 -4.84 2.89 -20.93
C MET A 1 -3.68 2.33 -20.17
N HIS A 2 -2.75 3.18 -19.70
CA HIS A 2 -1.54 2.71 -19.03
C HIS A 2 -1.29 3.58 -17.79
N LEU A 3 -1.19 2.95 -16.62
CA LEU A 3 -0.76 3.64 -15.40
C LEU A 3 0.76 3.86 -15.47
N PRO A 4 1.28 5.07 -15.26
CA PRO A 4 2.73 5.28 -15.24
C PRO A 4 3.40 4.39 -14.18
N SER A 5 4.41 3.61 -14.59
CA SER A 5 5.02 2.59 -13.74
C SER A 5 5.81 3.21 -12.57
N ASP A 6 6.42 4.37 -12.80
CA ASP A 6 7.08 5.19 -11.78
C ASP A 6 6.09 5.72 -10.73
N LEU A 7 4.91 6.17 -11.16
CA LEU A 7 3.82 6.56 -10.26
C LEU A 7 3.36 5.40 -9.39
N VAL A 8 3.05 4.25 -9.99
CA VAL A 8 2.64 3.05 -9.25
C VAL A 8 3.73 2.62 -8.27
N SER A 9 5.00 2.62 -8.69
CA SER A 9 6.15 2.28 -7.84
C SER A 9 6.34 3.25 -6.68
N ALA A 10 6.19 4.56 -6.92
CA ALA A 10 6.31 5.58 -5.87
C ALA A 10 5.24 5.42 -4.79
N PHE A 11 3.98 5.23 -5.19
CA PHE A 11 2.88 4.98 -4.27
C PHE A 11 3.06 3.65 -3.52
N ARG A 12 3.41 2.55 -4.20
CA ARG A 12 3.70 1.26 -3.55
C ARG A 12 4.85 1.34 -2.54
N GLY A 13 5.88 2.15 -2.80
CA GLY A 13 7.04 2.32 -1.93
C GLY A 13 6.87 3.37 -0.84
N GLY A 14 5.65 3.83 -0.56
CA GLY A 14 5.38 4.83 0.49
C GLY A 14 5.93 6.24 0.19
N ARG A 15 6.38 6.50 -1.03
CA ARG A 15 6.91 7.80 -1.49
C ARG A 15 5.87 8.61 -2.27
N GLY A 16 4.63 8.15 -2.36
CA GLY A 16 3.53 8.89 -2.98
C GLY A 16 2.95 9.93 -2.04
N ALA A 17 2.57 11.09 -2.58
CA ALA A 17 1.75 12.10 -1.91
C ALA A 17 0.65 12.58 -2.85
N VAL A 18 -0.47 13.04 -2.30
CA VAL A 18 -1.62 13.50 -3.08
C VAL A 18 -1.87 14.97 -2.78
N PHE A 19 -2.12 15.77 -3.82
CA PHE A 19 -2.56 17.15 -3.69
C PHE A 19 -3.93 17.33 -4.36
N VAL A 20 -4.93 17.73 -3.59
CA VAL A 20 -6.33 17.81 -4.02
C VAL A 20 -6.79 19.26 -4.15
N GLY A 21 -7.22 19.64 -5.34
CA GLY A 21 -7.85 20.93 -5.65
C GLY A 21 -9.38 20.84 -5.72
N ALA A 22 -10.03 21.99 -5.96
CA ALA A 22 -11.49 22.11 -5.85
C ALA A 22 -12.25 21.26 -6.89
N GLY A 23 -11.63 20.92 -8.02
CA GLY A 23 -12.22 20.08 -9.06
C GLY A 23 -12.56 18.67 -8.58
N ALA A 24 -11.86 18.14 -7.56
CA ALA A 24 -12.15 16.83 -6.98
C ALA A 24 -13.45 16.81 -6.16
N SER A 25 -13.90 17.99 -5.71
CA SER A 25 -15.08 18.18 -4.85
C SER A 25 -16.37 18.45 -5.65
N VAL A 26 -16.29 18.62 -6.98
CA VAL A 26 -17.44 18.95 -7.85
C VAL A 26 -18.52 17.86 -7.80
N ASP A 27 -18.13 16.58 -7.85
CA ASP A 27 -19.07 15.45 -7.73
C ASP A 27 -19.73 15.35 -6.35
N ALA A 28 -19.16 15.99 -5.33
CA ALA A 28 -19.78 16.11 -4.01
C ALA A 28 -20.88 17.20 -3.96
N GLY A 29 -21.07 17.93 -5.07
CA GLY A 29 -21.95 19.10 -5.15
C GLY A 29 -21.28 20.40 -4.71
N LEU A 30 -19.97 20.40 -4.42
CA LEU A 30 -19.25 21.62 -4.06
C LEU A 30 -18.75 22.34 -5.31
N PRO A 31 -18.77 23.68 -5.35
CA PRO A 31 -18.38 24.42 -6.53
C PRO A 31 -16.85 24.54 -6.66
N THR A 32 -16.40 24.84 -7.87
CA THR A 32 -15.02 25.26 -8.14
C THR A 32 -14.75 26.67 -7.61
N TRP A 33 -13.47 27.05 -7.50
CA TRP A 33 -13.08 28.41 -7.13
C TRP A 33 -13.69 29.47 -8.05
N GLN A 34 -13.68 29.23 -9.37
CA GLN A 34 -14.31 30.12 -10.35
C GLN A 34 -15.81 30.28 -10.10
N GLN A 35 -16.53 29.19 -9.82
CA GLN A 35 -17.95 29.24 -9.51
C GLN A 35 -18.23 30.01 -8.21
N PHE A 36 -17.40 29.84 -7.18
CA PHE A 36 -17.50 30.60 -5.94
C PHE A 36 -17.28 32.11 -6.18
N VAL A 37 -16.20 32.46 -6.87
CA VAL A 37 -15.87 33.86 -7.15
C VAL A 37 -16.94 34.53 -8.01
N THR A 38 -17.51 33.82 -8.99
CA THR A 38 -18.63 34.33 -9.79
C THR A 38 -19.87 34.63 -8.94
N ARG A 39 -20.14 33.82 -7.91
CA ARG A 39 -21.22 34.11 -6.95
C ARG A 39 -20.94 35.42 -6.18
N LEU A 40 -19.73 35.58 -5.65
CA LEU A 40 -19.35 36.82 -4.96
C LEU A 40 -19.42 38.05 -5.88
N ALA A 41 -19.01 37.89 -7.14
CA ALA A 41 -19.05 38.95 -8.14
C ALA A 41 -20.49 39.41 -8.43
N ALA A 42 -21.44 38.48 -8.50
CA ALA A 42 -22.85 38.80 -8.70
C ALA A 42 -23.41 39.65 -7.56
N GLU A 43 -23.05 39.35 -6.30
CA GLU A 43 -23.43 40.16 -5.12
C GLU A 43 -22.72 41.53 -5.07
N LEU A 44 -21.60 41.67 -5.78
CA LEU A 44 -20.86 42.92 -5.94
C LEU A 44 -21.32 43.77 -7.14
N ASP A 45 -22.27 43.28 -7.94
CA ASP A 45 -22.69 43.87 -9.22
C ASP A 45 -21.54 43.91 -10.27
N VAL A 46 -20.57 42.99 -10.17
CA VAL A 46 -19.46 42.86 -11.12
C VAL A 46 -19.82 41.86 -12.21
N VAL A 47 -19.79 42.31 -13.47
CA VAL A 47 -20.21 41.51 -14.63
C VAL A 47 -19.02 40.70 -15.17
N PRO A 48 -19.18 39.38 -15.42
CA PRO A 48 -18.15 38.56 -16.05
C PRO A 48 -17.89 39.01 -17.50
N GLY A 49 -16.77 38.56 -18.07
CA GLY A 49 -16.44 38.79 -19.47
C GLY A 49 -17.39 38.07 -20.43
N PRO A 50 -17.22 38.26 -21.75
CA PRO A 50 -18.10 37.70 -22.79
C PRO A 50 -18.27 36.18 -22.72
N ASP A 51 -17.26 35.47 -22.24
CA ASP A 51 -17.23 34.01 -22.13
C ASP A 51 -17.85 33.49 -20.80
N GLY A 52 -18.47 34.37 -20.01
CA GLY A 52 -19.10 34.03 -18.72
C GLY A 52 -18.13 33.82 -17.56
N GLY A 53 -16.83 34.06 -17.77
CA GLY A 53 -15.78 33.97 -16.75
C GLY A 53 -15.10 35.31 -16.46
N PHE A 54 -14.27 35.33 -15.41
CA PHE A 54 -13.39 36.45 -15.10
C PHE A 54 -11.96 36.12 -15.54
N PRO A 55 -11.19 37.11 -16.05
CA PRO A 55 -9.75 36.95 -16.20
C PRO A 55 -9.10 36.54 -14.87
N THR A 56 -8.06 35.71 -14.91
CA THR A 56 -7.35 35.22 -13.72
C THR A 56 -6.93 36.35 -12.75
N ALA A 57 -6.48 37.48 -13.30
CA ALA A 57 -6.09 38.65 -12.51
C ALA A 57 -7.25 39.30 -11.73
N GLU A 58 -8.49 39.15 -12.21
CA GLU A 58 -9.70 39.65 -11.54
C GLU A 58 -10.27 38.64 -10.56
N LEU A 59 -10.15 37.32 -10.83
CA LEU A 59 -10.57 36.26 -9.91
C LEU A 59 -9.95 36.42 -8.51
N ASN A 60 -8.68 36.80 -8.44
CA ASN A 60 -7.96 36.97 -7.16
C ASN A 60 -8.33 38.26 -6.41
N LYS A 61 -8.99 39.23 -7.08
CA LYS A 61 -9.37 40.52 -6.47
C LYS A 61 -10.81 40.51 -5.95
N ILE A 62 -11.69 39.74 -6.56
CA ILE A 62 -13.12 39.72 -6.20
C ILE A 62 -13.35 39.38 -4.72
N PRO A 63 -12.71 38.36 -4.12
CA PRO A 63 -12.87 38.11 -2.68
C PRO A 63 -12.41 39.29 -1.81
N GLN A 64 -11.34 40.00 -2.21
CA GLN A 64 -10.89 41.21 -1.52
C GLN A 64 -11.93 42.33 -1.62
N TYR A 65 -12.53 42.53 -2.80
CA TYR A 65 -13.58 43.53 -2.98
C TYR A 65 -14.84 43.18 -2.17
N TYR A 66 -15.18 41.90 -2.09
CA TYR A 66 -16.29 41.40 -1.28
C TYR A 66 -16.05 41.69 0.21
N GLU A 67 -14.86 41.37 0.72
CA GLU A 67 -14.50 41.67 2.11
C GLU A 67 -14.50 43.18 2.38
N ASN A 68 -14.00 44.01 1.46
CA ASN A 68 -14.00 45.45 1.61
C ASN A 68 -15.42 46.05 1.66
N ARG A 69 -16.37 45.51 0.87
CA ARG A 69 -17.76 46.00 0.83
C ARG A 69 -18.61 45.49 1.98
N PHE A 70 -18.46 44.21 2.34
CA PHE A 70 -19.37 43.52 3.26
C PHE A 70 -18.76 43.06 4.58
N ASN A 71 -17.44 43.15 4.77
CA ASN A 71 -16.61 42.64 5.87
C ASN A 71 -16.30 41.12 5.86
N ARG A 72 -15.26 40.74 6.65
CA ARG A 72 -14.76 39.36 6.78
C ARG A 72 -15.82 38.37 7.21
N ARG A 73 -16.69 38.74 8.14
CA ARG A 73 -17.74 37.84 8.66
C ARG A 73 -18.71 37.45 7.55
N SER A 74 -19.07 38.39 6.67
CA SER A 74 -19.94 38.13 5.52
C SER A 74 -19.25 37.21 4.52
N LEU A 75 -17.96 37.42 4.22
CA LEU A 75 -17.18 36.54 3.34
C LEU A 75 -17.11 35.10 3.90
N LEU A 76 -16.83 34.95 5.20
CA LEU A 76 -16.81 33.66 5.87
C LEU A 76 -18.18 32.97 5.84
N SER A 77 -19.26 33.74 5.99
CA SER A 77 -20.63 33.23 5.89
C SER A 77 -20.94 32.73 4.47
N ALA A 78 -20.50 33.45 3.44
CA ALA A 78 -20.66 33.04 2.05
C ALA A 78 -19.90 31.73 1.74
N VAL A 79 -18.67 31.56 2.28
CA VAL A 79 -17.93 30.30 2.20
C VAL A 79 -18.67 29.18 2.94
N GLN A 80 -19.16 29.44 4.15
CA GLN A 80 -19.88 28.46 4.95
C GLN A 80 -21.17 27.99 4.25
N GLU A 81 -21.96 28.91 3.74
CA GLU A 81 -23.22 28.59 3.04
C GLU A 81 -22.96 27.73 1.80
N LEU A 82 -21.92 28.07 1.04
CA LEU A 82 -21.49 27.31 -0.14
C LEU A 82 -21.07 25.89 0.20
N LEU A 83 -20.36 25.71 1.32
CA LEU A 83 -19.92 24.40 1.79
C LEU A 83 -21.01 23.63 2.55
N SER A 84 -22.15 24.26 2.85
CA SER A 84 -23.29 23.65 3.54
C SER A 84 -24.27 22.98 2.56
N ASP A 85 -24.27 23.34 1.27
CA ASP A 85 -25.08 22.69 0.22
C ASP A 85 -24.49 21.32 -0.21
N ARG A 86 -23.87 20.57 0.72
CA ARG A 86 -23.34 19.23 0.46
C ARG A 86 -24.49 18.28 0.17
N ARG A 87 -24.66 17.93 -1.10
CA ARG A 87 -25.72 17.01 -1.54
C ARG A 87 -25.38 15.54 -1.31
N ASN A 88 -24.12 15.22 -1.01
CA ASN A 88 -23.67 13.85 -0.75
C ASN A 88 -22.71 13.78 0.44
N VAL A 89 -23.01 12.89 1.38
CA VAL A 89 -22.07 12.42 2.41
C VAL A 89 -21.05 11.53 1.69
N GLY A 90 -19.81 12.01 1.52
CA GLY A 90 -18.66 11.28 0.98
C GLY A 90 -18.59 11.16 -0.55
N SER A 91 -17.76 11.98 -1.21
CA SER A 91 -17.46 11.84 -2.65
C SER A 91 -16.63 10.57 -2.91
N GLU A 92 -17.03 9.79 -3.91
CA GLU A 92 -16.31 8.57 -4.34
C GLU A 92 -14.84 8.86 -4.69
N VAL A 93 -14.56 10.04 -5.27
CA VAL A 93 -13.19 10.49 -5.56
C VAL A 93 -12.37 10.50 -4.27
N HIS A 94 -12.89 11.10 -3.20
CA HIS A 94 -12.18 11.19 -1.92
C HIS A 94 -12.01 9.83 -1.26
N ARG A 95 -13.00 8.94 -1.38
CA ARG A 95 -12.89 7.54 -0.93
C ARG A 95 -11.79 6.79 -1.67
N LEU A 96 -11.65 6.98 -2.98
CA LEU A 96 -10.56 6.39 -3.77
C LEU A 96 -9.20 6.98 -3.41
N LEU A 97 -9.11 8.29 -3.18
CA LEU A 97 -7.87 8.93 -2.72
C LEU A 97 -7.43 8.41 -1.35
N ALA A 98 -8.35 8.23 -0.40
CA ALA A 98 -8.08 7.66 0.92
C ALA A 98 -7.64 6.18 0.89
N ARG A 99 -7.90 5.46 -0.22
CA ARG A 99 -7.43 4.09 -0.44
C ARG A 99 -5.98 4.02 -0.95
N LEU A 100 -5.41 5.12 -1.43
CA LEU A 100 -4.04 5.13 -1.94
C LEU A 100 -3.01 4.93 -0.81
N PRO A 101 -1.89 4.24 -1.06
CA PRO A 101 -0.80 3.97 -0.11
C PRO A 101 0.04 5.22 0.23
N CYS A 102 -0.58 6.30 0.70
CA CYS A 102 0.13 7.52 1.06
C CYS A 102 -0.29 8.00 2.44
N THR A 103 0.64 8.61 3.16
CA THR A 103 0.37 9.19 4.49
C THR A 103 0.19 10.70 4.47
N THR A 104 0.52 11.33 3.34
CA THR A 104 0.56 12.78 3.20
C THR A 104 -0.42 13.22 2.13
N PHE A 105 -1.44 13.98 2.58
CA PHE A 105 -2.42 14.64 1.74
C PHE A 105 -2.25 16.15 1.87
N TYR A 106 -2.27 16.84 0.74
CA TYR A 106 -2.32 18.29 0.64
C TYR A 106 -3.63 18.71 -0.02
N THR A 107 -4.17 19.86 0.39
CA THR A 107 -5.32 20.45 -0.29
C THR A 107 -5.36 21.96 -0.12
N THR A 108 -5.88 22.66 -1.12
CA THR A 108 -6.29 24.08 -1.03
C THR A 108 -7.77 24.25 -0.72
N ASN A 109 -8.51 23.14 -0.54
CA ASN A 109 -9.94 23.16 -0.31
C ASN A 109 -10.27 23.41 1.16
N TYR A 110 -11.35 24.15 1.40
CA TYR A 110 -11.85 24.46 2.74
C TYR A 110 -12.75 23.36 3.32
N ASP A 111 -13.28 22.47 2.47
CA ASP A 111 -14.16 21.36 2.82
C ASP A 111 -13.43 20.25 3.59
N GLU A 112 -14.17 19.31 4.18
CA GLU A 112 -13.62 18.23 5.02
C GLU A 112 -13.78 16.84 4.35
N LEU A 113 -13.91 16.79 3.01
CA LEU A 113 -14.23 15.55 2.30
C LEU A 113 -13.11 14.49 2.37
N LEU A 114 -11.84 14.92 2.43
CA LEU A 114 -10.70 14.01 2.64
C LEU A 114 -10.74 13.42 4.04
N GLU A 115 -10.97 14.26 5.03
CA GLU A 115 -11.09 13.89 6.44
C GLU A 115 -12.27 12.93 6.66
N ASP A 116 -13.41 13.21 6.04
CA ASP A 116 -14.59 12.35 6.02
C ASP A 116 -14.26 10.98 5.41
N ALA A 117 -13.62 10.96 4.23
CA ALA A 117 -13.23 9.71 3.58
C ALA A 117 -12.21 8.87 4.38
N LEU A 118 -11.23 9.51 5.04
CA LEU A 118 -10.27 8.85 5.92
C LEU A 118 -10.97 8.29 7.17
N ARG A 119 -11.90 9.05 7.75
CA ARG A 119 -12.70 8.64 8.93
C ARG A 119 -13.61 7.46 8.61
N ASP A 120 -14.30 7.48 7.48
CA ASP A 120 -15.18 6.41 7.01
C ASP A 120 -14.42 5.08 6.81
N GLN A 121 -13.13 5.16 6.49
CA GLN A 121 -12.24 4.00 6.36
C GLN A 121 -11.53 3.62 7.67
N GLY A 122 -11.90 4.24 8.80
CA GLY A 122 -11.31 3.96 10.12
C GLY A 122 -9.84 4.36 10.25
N GLN A 123 -9.34 5.25 9.37
CA GLN A 123 -7.94 5.61 9.34
C GLN A 123 -7.68 6.79 10.29
N ARG A 124 -6.60 6.71 11.08
CA ARG A 124 -6.18 7.84 11.93
C ARG A 124 -5.51 8.91 11.08
N PHE A 125 -5.92 10.16 11.27
CA PHE A 125 -5.36 11.30 10.57
C PHE A 125 -5.26 12.52 11.48
N ASN A 126 -4.43 13.48 11.09
CA ASN A 126 -4.29 14.77 11.72
C ASN A 126 -4.45 15.87 10.69
N VAL A 127 -5.14 16.94 11.07
CA VAL A 127 -5.36 18.10 10.20
C VAL A 127 -4.38 19.19 10.57
N VAL A 128 -3.60 19.64 9.60
CA VAL A 128 -2.67 20.76 9.73
C VAL A 128 -3.21 21.90 8.86
N ALA A 129 -3.85 22.88 9.50
CA ALA A 129 -4.50 24.00 8.83
C ALA A 129 -3.99 25.37 9.30
N SER A 130 -2.94 25.42 10.12
CA SER A 130 -2.32 26.66 10.61
C SER A 130 -0.81 26.49 10.78
N GLU A 131 -0.07 27.60 10.86
CA GLU A 131 1.37 27.60 11.11
C GLU A 131 1.74 27.02 12.48
N GLU A 132 0.91 27.26 13.50
CA GLU A 132 1.08 26.66 14.83
C GLU A 132 0.91 25.14 14.77
N ALA A 133 -0.11 24.66 14.06
CA ALA A 133 -0.33 23.23 13.86
C ALA A 133 0.81 22.60 13.05
N ALA A 134 1.34 23.31 12.05
CA ALA A 134 2.48 22.85 11.26
C ALA A 134 3.74 22.69 12.12
N ARG A 135 4.02 23.63 13.03
CA ARG A 135 5.15 23.53 13.98
C ARG A 135 5.00 22.41 14.99
N ALA A 136 3.78 22.10 15.40
CA ALA A 136 3.49 21.01 16.35
C ALA A 136 3.47 19.61 15.69
N SER A 137 3.64 19.52 14.36
CA SER A 137 3.40 18.29 13.60
C SER A 137 4.52 17.25 13.61
N SER A 138 5.65 17.51 14.30
CA SER A 138 6.87 16.70 14.20
C SER A 138 6.77 15.24 14.67
N ASP A 139 5.76 14.87 15.47
CA ASP A 139 5.60 13.53 16.07
C ASP A 139 4.30 12.80 15.66
N ILE A 140 3.70 13.23 14.55
CA ILE A 140 2.39 12.72 14.15
C ILE A 140 2.46 11.30 13.59
N HIS A 141 1.72 10.39 14.23
CA HIS A 141 1.50 9.02 13.76
C HIS A 141 0.19 8.94 12.94
N GLY A 142 0.25 8.32 11.77
CA GLY A 142 -0.91 8.13 10.87
C GLY A 142 -0.87 9.07 9.67
N HIS A 143 -2.03 9.35 9.10
CA HIS A 143 -2.14 10.27 7.97
C HIS A 143 -2.07 11.73 8.41
N VAL A 144 -1.63 12.60 7.50
CA VAL A 144 -1.63 14.04 7.70
C VAL A 144 -2.33 14.70 6.52
N VAL A 145 -3.37 15.48 6.81
CA VAL A 145 -4.10 16.30 5.86
C VAL A 145 -3.67 17.76 6.07
N ARG A 146 -2.85 18.27 5.15
CA ARG A 146 -2.32 19.64 5.15
C ARG A 146 -3.22 20.54 4.31
N LYS A 147 -3.89 21.48 4.95
CA LYS A 147 -4.85 22.39 4.31
C LYS A 147 -4.19 23.76 4.17
N ILE A 148 -3.61 23.99 2.99
CA ILE A 148 -2.75 25.16 2.73
C ILE A 148 -3.54 26.46 2.93
N HIS A 149 -4.80 26.50 2.51
CA HIS A 149 -5.66 27.68 2.64
C HIS A 149 -6.55 27.64 3.89
N GLY A 150 -6.20 26.81 4.87
CA GLY A 150 -6.96 26.68 6.12
C GLY A 150 -8.21 25.80 5.98
N THR A 151 -9.08 25.85 6.99
CA THR A 151 -10.27 25.00 7.08
C THR A 151 -11.45 25.75 7.68
N LEU A 152 -12.67 25.40 7.26
CA LEU A 152 -13.87 26.07 7.76
C LEU A 152 -14.09 25.85 9.26
N SER A 153 -13.66 24.70 9.81
CA SER A 153 -13.68 24.43 11.26
C SER A 153 -12.78 25.36 12.07
N GLN A 154 -11.86 26.08 11.43
CA GLN A 154 -10.96 27.06 12.03
C GLN A 154 -10.94 28.33 11.16
N PRO A 155 -12.03 29.13 11.12
CA PRO A 155 -12.19 30.22 10.15
C PRO A 155 -11.07 31.27 10.14
N GLN A 156 -10.36 31.42 11.26
CA GLN A 156 -9.21 32.31 11.41
C GLN A 156 -8.00 31.89 10.56
N THR A 157 -7.94 30.64 10.09
CA THR A 157 -6.84 30.14 9.26
C THR A 157 -7.11 30.26 7.76
N LEU A 158 -8.32 30.66 7.38
CA LEU A 158 -8.75 30.69 5.98
C LEU A 158 -7.99 31.76 5.17
N ILE A 159 -7.42 31.34 4.04
CA ILE A 159 -6.76 32.21 3.07
C ILE A 159 -7.69 32.38 1.87
N ILE A 160 -8.31 33.55 1.72
CA ILE A 160 -9.34 33.77 0.68
C ILE A 160 -9.07 35.06 -0.10
N THR A 161 -8.67 36.12 0.60
CA THR A 161 -8.47 37.44 0.01
C THR A 161 -7.03 37.65 -0.42
N ARG A 162 -6.80 38.58 -1.36
CA ARG A 162 -5.44 38.96 -1.78
C ARG A 162 -4.54 39.31 -0.59
N ASP A 163 -5.07 40.00 0.41
CA ASP A 163 -4.31 40.35 1.61
C ASP A 163 -3.97 39.11 2.46
N ASP A 164 -4.82 38.08 2.50
CA ASP A 164 -4.50 36.79 3.11
C ASP A 164 -3.33 36.10 2.40
N TYR A 165 -3.38 36.01 1.06
CA TYR A 165 -2.30 35.43 0.25
C TYR A 165 -0.98 36.19 0.47
N ALA A 166 -1.03 37.53 0.47
CA ALA A 166 0.16 38.35 0.70
C ALA A 166 0.75 38.11 2.10
N ARG A 167 -0.09 37.97 3.14
CA ARG A 167 0.38 37.62 4.49
C ARG A 167 1.01 36.23 4.52
N PHE A 168 0.38 35.25 3.88
CA PHE A 168 0.84 33.87 3.85
C PHE A 168 2.22 33.73 3.19
N VAL A 169 2.43 34.35 2.02
CA VAL A 169 3.71 34.31 1.30
C VAL A 169 4.83 35.00 2.10
N ASN A 170 4.54 36.13 2.76
CA ASN A 170 5.55 36.91 3.48
C ASN A 170 5.90 36.35 4.88
N ALA A 171 5.19 35.33 5.38
CA ALA A 171 5.30 34.88 6.77
C ALA A 171 6.45 33.88 7.07
N ASN A 172 7.35 33.58 6.13
CA ASN A 172 8.30 32.45 6.25
C ASN A 172 7.59 31.17 6.71
N SER A 173 6.54 30.81 5.96
CA SER A 173 5.61 29.74 6.30
C SER A 173 6.32 28.38 6.45
N VAL A 174 6.17 27.77 7.63
CA VAL A 174 6.57 26.38 7.89
C VAL A 174 5.80 25.44 6.98
N THR A 175 4.55 25.76 6.67
CA THR A 175 3.73 25.01 5.73
C THR A 175 4.36 24.96 4.35
N ILE A 176 4.80 26.11 3.81
CA ILE A 176 5.51 26.18 2.53
C ILE A 176 6.82 25.42 2.58
N ASN A 177 7.65 25.62 3.62
CA ASN A 177 8.92 24.90 3.75
C ASN A 177 8.72 23.37 3.82
N THR A 178 7.66 22.92 4.48
CA THR A 178 7.30 21.49 4.58
C THR A 178 6.83 20.96 3.23
N LEU A 179 5.96 21.69 2.52
CA LEU A 179 5.55 21.34 1.16
C LEU A 179 6.76 21.29 0.22
N GLN A 180 7.70 22.21 0.37
CA GLN A 180 8.93 22.22 -0.40
C GLN A 180 9.76 20.94 -0.13
N SER A 181 10.00 20.60 1.14
CA SER A 181 10.68 19.37 1.49
C SER A 181 9.96 18.14 0.96
N ASP A 182 8.63 18.09 1.08
CA ASP A 182 7.83 16.96 0.62
C ASP A 182 7.88 16.82 -0.90
N LEU A 183 7.85 17.91 -1.67
CA LEU A 183 7.98 17.85 -3.14
C LEU A 183 9.34 17.33 -3.60
N ILE A 184 10.39 17.54 -2.79
CA ILE A 184 11.71 16.95 -3.07
C ILE A 184 11.72 15.44 -2.78
N HIS A 185 11.04 15.00 -1.72
CA HIS A 185 11.13 13.61 -1.25
C HIS A 185 10.02 12.67 -1.76
N HIS A 186 8.86 13.21 -2.14
CA HIS A 186 7.67 12.45 -2.52
C HIS A 186 7.22 12.75 -3.95
N MET A 187 6.67 11.74 -4.62
CA MET A 187 6.06 11.90 -5.92
C MET A 187 4.61 12.35 -5.74
N PHE A 188 4.33 13.60 -6.10
CA PHE A 188 3.01 14.17 -6.00
C PHE A 188 2.10 13.74 -7.16
N LEU A 189 0.88 13.36 -6.81
CA LEU A 189 -0.26 13.24 -7.72
C LEU A 189 -1.23 14.41 -7.44
N PHE A 190 -1.30 15.35 -8.38
CA PHE A 190 -2.21 16.49 -8.34
C PHE A 190 -3.54 16.13 -8.99
N VAL A 191 -4.63 16.31 -8.24
CA VAL A 191 -5.99 15.91 -8.62
C VAL A 191 -6.95 17.08 -8.44
N GLY A 192 -7.82 17.32 -9.40
CA GLY A 192 -8.83 18.38 -9.29
C GLY A 192 -8.30 19.80 -9.51
N TYR A 193 -7.13 19.94 -10.14
CA TYR A 193 -6.56 21.21 -10.55
C TYR A 193 -6.81 21.46 -12.04
N SER A 194 -7.03 22.73 -12.40
CA SER A 194 -6.99 23.19 -13.79
C SER A 194 -5.60 23.74 -14.10
N LEU A 195 -5.15 23.64 -15.36
CA LEU A 195 -3.93 24.32 -15.82
C LEU A 195 -4.01 25.84 -15.69
N SER A 196 -5.23 26.37 -15.77
CA SER A 196 -5.52 27.79 -15.57
C SER A 196 -5.68 28.19 -14.10
N ASP A 197 -5.56 27.25 -13.16
CA ASP A 197 -5.77 27.51 -11.74
C ASP A 197 -4.64 28.40 -11.19
N PRO A 198 -4.94 29.66 -10.79
CA PRO A 198 -3.92 30.54 -10.24
C PRO A 198 -3.36 30.04 -8.91
N ASP A 199 -4.09 29.26 -8.11
CA ASP A 199 -3.56 28.71 -6.86
C ASP A 199 -2.57 27.59 -7.13
N PHE A 200 -2.88 26.72 -8.08
CA PHE A 200 -1.92 25.71 -8.55
C PHE A 200 -0.65 26.40 -9.05
N ASN A 201 -0.77 27.36 -9.97
CA ASN A 201 0.38 28.06 -10.53
C ASN A 201 1.13 28.88 -9.47
N ASN A 202 0.45 29.53 -8.53
CA ASN A 202 1.12 30.28 -7.46
C ASN A 202 1.84 29.36 -6.48
N ILE A 203 1.20 28.27 -6.03
CA ILE A 203 1.83 27.31 -5.12
C ILE A 203 3.01 26.66 -5.84
N TYR A 204 2.80 26.19 -7.07
CA TYR A 204 3.82 25.54 -7.88
C TYR A 204 4.97 26.52 -8.18
N ASP A 205 4.71 27.68 -8.78
CA ASP A 205 5.75 28.65 -9.15
C ASP A 205 6.49 29.22 -7.94
N ASN A 206 5.82 29.59 -6.85
CA ASN A 206 6.51 30.14 -5.68
C ASN A 206 7.32 29.09 -4.91
N VAL A 207 6.90 27.82 -4.94
CA VAL A 207 7.64 26.72 -4.30
C VAL A 207 8.83 26.31 -5.18
N LEU A 208 8.64 26.20 -6.49
CA LEU A 208 9.63 25.68 -7.44
C LEU A 208 10.67 26.66 -7.91
N TYR A 209 10.29 27.93 -8.06
CA TYR A 209 11.24 28.97 -8.43
C TYR A 209 12.42 28.98 -7.45
N ASN A 210 12.16 28.61 -6.19
CA ASN A 210 13.15 28.47 -5.13
C ASN A 210 13.93 27.14 -5.14
N MET A 211 13.53 26.13 -5.91
CA MET A 211 14.14 24.80 -5.95
C MET A 211 15.09 24.55 -7.13
N GLY A 212 15.08 25.40 -8.17
CA GLY A 212 15.84 25.15 -9.40
C GLY A 212 15.27 24.00 -10.23
N ASN A 213 16.12 23.27 -10.98
CA ASN A 213 15.67 22.11 -11.76
C ASN A 213 15.25 20.97 -10.82
N MET A 214 13.98 20.55 -10.88
CA MET A 214 13.50 19.40 -10.12
C MET A 214 14.18 18.11 -10.55
N ALA A 215 14.72 17.36 -9.60
CA ALA A 215 15.19 15.99 -9.84
C ALA A 215 14.02 14.98 -9.88
N GLN A 216 12.89 15.32 -9.24
CA GLN A 216 11.74 14.45 -9.08
C GLN A 216 10.64 14.78 -10.10
N THR A 217 10.01 13.75 -10.67
CA THR A 217 8.84 13.90 -11.55
C THR A 217 7.56 13.85 -10.70
N HIS A 218 6.60 14.73 -11.01
CA HIS A 218 5.26 14.73 -10.44
C HIS A 218 4.20 14.48 -11.53
N TYR A 219 2.96 14.18 -11.11
CA TYR A 219 1.87 13.89 -12.01
C TYR A 219 0.66 14.79 -11.78
N LEU A 220 0.10 15.33 -12.86
CA LEU A 220 -1.13 16.14 -12.82
C LEU A 220 -2.21 15.49 -13.66
N CYS A 221 -3.36 15.19 -13.05
CA CYS A 221 -4.54 14.70 -13.75
C CYS A 221 -5.29 15.83 -14.44
N VAL A 222 -5.43 15.77 -15.75
CA VAL A 222 -6.15 16.78 -16.56
C VAL A 222 -7.13 16.11 -17.52
N PRO A 223 -8.33 16.67 -17.75
CA PRO A 223 -9.28 16.16 -18.74
C PRO A 223 -8.68 16.09 -20.14
N HIS A 224 -7.91 17.11 -20.52
CA HIS A 224 -7.16 17.21 -21.76
C HIS A 224 -6.13 18.34 -21.61
N ALA A 225 -4.96 18.22 -22.23
CA ALA A 225 -3.97 19.29 -22.33
C ALA A 225 -3.43 19.38 -23.76
N SER A 226 -3.19 20.60 -24.24
CA SER A 226 -2.55 20.83 -25.53
C SER A 226 -1.07 20.40 -25.50
N PRO A 227 -0.46 20.08 -26.66
CA PRO A 227 0.96 19.73 -26.70
C PRO A 227 1.89 20.79 -26.10
N MET A 228 1.53 22.08 -26.21
CA MET A 228 2.30 23.18 -25.63
C MET A 228 2.23 23.19 -24.10
N GLU A 229 1.04 22.95 -23.54
CA GLU A 229 0.86 22.85 -22.09
C GLU A 229 1.60 21.64 -21.52
N ILE A 230 1.55 20.50 -22.22
CA ILE A 230 2.29 19.29 -21.83
C ILE A 230 3.80 19.56 -21.82
N ASP A 231 4.34 20.23 -22.84
CA ASP A 231 5.77 20.58 -22.91
C ASP A 231 6.18 21.55 -21.79
N ASP A 232 5.37 22.58 -21.51
CA ASP A 232 5.65 23.54 -20.42
C ASP A 232 5.68 22.85 -19.05
N LEU A 233 4.69 22.01 -18.76
CA LEU A 233 4.62 21.24 -17.51
C LEU A 233 5.80 20.27 -17.38
N ALA A 234 6.16 19.58 -18.48
CA ALA A 234 7.26 18.64 -18.49
C ALA A 234 8.60 19.32 -18.18
N ARG A 235 8.83 20.53 -18.70
CA ARG A 235 10.03 21.34 -18.37
C ARG A 235 10.07 21.76 -16.91
N ARG A 236 8.92 21.84 -16.25
CA ARG A 236 8.82 22.13 -14.82
C ARG A 236 8.81 20.87 -13.95
N GLY A 237 8.94 19.67 -14.51
CA GLY A 237 8.94 18.41 -13.76
C GLY A 237 7.56 17.76 -13.55
N ILE A 238 6.50 18.25 -14.20
CA ILE A 238 5.17 17.64 -14.18
C ILE A 238 4.91 16.87 -15.46
N LYS A 239 4.52 15.61 -15.33
CA LYS A 239 3.89 14.84 -16.39
C LYS A 239 2.37 14.90 -16.26
N THR A 240 1.68 15.03 -17.37
CA THR A 240 0.21 15.02 -17.38
C THR A 240 -0.33 13.59 -17.48
N ILE A 241 -1.38 13.30 -16.73
CA ILE A 241 -2.25 12.13 -16.92
C ILE A 241 -3.49 12.64 -17.65
N ASP A 242 -3.60 12.27 -18.91
CA ASP A 242 -4.79 12.55 -19.71
C ASP A 242 -5.96 11.69 -19.20
N LEU A 243 -7.00 12.33 -18.66
CA LEU A 243 -8.19 11.64 -18.17
C LEU A 243 -9.13 11.26 -19.32
N SER A 244 -9.06 11.91 -20.49
CA SER A 244 -9.96 11.63 -21.61
C SER A 244 -9.85 10.19 -22.13
N VAL A 245 -8.70 9.54 -21.92
CA VAL A 245 -8.47 8.14 -22.30
C VAL A 245 -9.02 7.12 -21.29
N TRP A 246 -9.50 7.59 -20.14
CA TRP A 246 -10.09 6.73 -19.11
C TRP A 246 -11.60 6.58 -19.29
N PRO A 247 -12.22 5.46 -18.86
CA PRO A 247 -13.66 5.27 -19.01
C PRO A 247 -14.44 6.27 -18.17
N GLY A 248 -15.45 6.92 -18.76
CA GLY A 248 -16.35 7.82 -18.06
C GLY A 248 -17.07 8.78 -19.00
N ALA A 249 -18.31 9.14 -18.67
CA ALA A 249 -19.12 10.06 -19.48
C ALA A 249 -18.72 11.54 -19.29
N ASN A 250 -18.02 11.85 -18.19
CA ASN A 250 -17.56 13.19 -17.83
C ASN A 250 -16.20 13.09 -17.13
N PRO A 251 -15.48 14.22 -16.96
CA PRO A 251 -14.15 14.23 -16.35
C PRO A 251 -14.07 13.61 -14.96
N SER A 252 -15.16 13.66 -14.18
CA SER A 252 -15.15 13.08 -12.85
C SER A 252 -15.28 11.55 -12.87
N GLU A 253 -16.14 11.00 -13.74
CA GLU A 253 -16.19 9.54 -13.97
C GLU A 253 -14.83 9.02 -14.48
N GLN A 254 -14.18 9.78 -15.37
CA GLN A 254 -12.85 9.45 -15.86
C GLN A 254 -11.79 9.46 -14.75
N LEU A 255 -11.82 10.48 -13.88
CA LEU A 255 -10.97 10.55 -12.69
C LEU A 255 -11.21 9.38 -11.75
N LYS A 256 -12.46 9.02 -11.47
CA LYS A 256 -12.81 7.85 -10.64
C LYS A 256 -12.26 6.57 -11.23
N SER A 257 -12.39 6.37 -12.54
CA SER A 257 -11.82 5.20 -13.22
C SER A 257 -10.30 5.14 -13.11
N PHE A 258 -9.60 6.28 -13.31
CA PHE A 258 -8.15 6.37 -13.12
C PHE A 258 -7.74 6.05 -11.67
N LEU A 259 -8.37 6.71 -10.70
CA LEU A 259 -8.06 6.53 -9.28
C LEU A 259 -8.39 5.14 -8.80
N SER A 260 -9.47 4.51 -9.30
CA SER A 260 -9.79 3.12 -9.03
C SER A 260 -8.73 2.17 -9.58
N ALA A 261 -8.27 2.38 -10.82
CA ALA A 261 -7.19 1.59 -11.38
C ALA A 261 -5.87 1.79 -10.62
N LEU A 262 -5.52 3.04 -10.26
CA LEU A 262 -4.34 3.33 -9.46
C LEU A 262 -4.45 2.72 -8.06
N ALA A 263 -5.60 2.89 -7.39
CA ALA A 263 -5.86 2.28 -6.09
C ALA A 263 -5.75 0.77 -6.19
N ASN A 264 -6.34 0.11 -7.18
CA ASN A 264 -6.24 -1.34 -7.32
C ASN A 264 -4.78 -1.78 -7.59
N ALA A 265 -4.11 -1.14 -8.55
CA ALA A 265 -2.71 -1.40 -8.87
C ALA A 265 -1.75 -1.14 -7.70
N THR A 266 -2.14 -0.27 -6.76
CA THR A 266 -1.35 0.02 -5.55
C THR A 266 -1.86 -0.70 -4.31
N SER A 267 -3.08 -1.27 -4.35
CA SER A 267 -3.76 -1.93 -3.22
C SER A 267 -3.21 -3.31 -2.92
N ASP A 268 -2.45 -3.89 -3.85
CA ASP A 268 -1.80 -5.19 -3.69
C ASP A 268 -0.78 -5.28 -2.53
N LEU A 269 -0.42 -4.16 -1.85
CA LEU A 269 0.71 -4.08 -0.90
C LEU A 269 0.48 -3.24 0.40
N VAL A 270 -0.59 -2.47 0.57
CA VAL A 270 -0.85 -1.74 1.85
C VAL A 270 -1.30 -2.65 2.97
N HIS A 271 -1.92 -3.78 2.62
CA HIS A 271 -2.33 -4.80 3.57
C HIS A 271 -1.14 -5.49 4.25
N ILE A 272 0.03 -5.46 3.61
CA ILE A 272 1.28 -6.07 4.10
C ILE A 272 1.93 -5.08 5.08
N GLU A 273 2.23 -3.85 4.67
CA GLU A 273 2.88 -2.86 5.57
C GLU A 273 2.08 -2.49 6.82
N ARG A 274 0.73 -2.50 6.79
CA ARG A 274 -0.11 -2.30 8.00
C ARG A 274 -0.29 -3.55 8.86
N PHE A 275 -0.22 -4.75 8.29
CA PHE A 275 -0.19 -6.00 9.07
C PHE A 275 1.11 -6.11 9.88
N PHE A 276 2.24 -5.65 9.31
CA PHE A 276 3.55 -5.65 9.97
C PHE A 276 3.77 -4.50 10.98
N LYS A 277 2.94 -3.45 10.96
CA LYS A 277 3.05 -2.31 11.90
C LYS A 277 2.41 -2.66 13.25
N GLY A 278 3.13 -3.44 14.06
CA GLY A 278 2.71 -3.88 15.39
C GLY A 278 3.26 -5.24 15.82
N LEU A 279 3.93 -5.95 14.90
CA LEU A 279 4.49 -7.26 15.16
C LEU A 279 5.84 -7.15 15.89
N ARG A 280 5.98 -7.90 16.97
CA ARG A 280 7.17 -8.04 17.80
C ARG A 280 7.98 -9.26 17.35
N ASN A 281 9.24 -9.35 17.77
CA ASN A 281 10.01 -10.59 17.65
C ASN A 281 9.24 -11.75 18.29
N GLY A 282 8.99 -12.84 17.54
CA GLY A 282 8.19 -13.99 17.97
C GLY A 282 6.76 -14.05 17.43
N ASP A 283 6.28 -13.00 16.75
CA ASP A 283 4.95 -13.03 16.12
C ASP A 283 4.98 -13.81 14.79
N ARG A 284 3.89 -14.56 14.50
CA ARG A 284 3.75 -15.39 13.30
C ARG A 284 3.05 -14.63 12.18
N VAL A 285 3.53 -14.80 10.94
CA VAL A 285 3.02 -14.05 9.77
C VAL A 285 2.82 -14.95 8.56
N PRO A 286 1.78 -14.72 7.73
CA PRO A 286 1.64 -15.40 6.46
C PRO A 286 2.61 -14.82 5.41
N LEU A 287 3.24 -15.69 4.62
CA LEU A 287 4.22 -15.37 3.57
C LEU A 287 3.78 -16.02 2.24
N VAL A 288 3.71 -15.20 1.19
CA VAL A 288 3.33 -15.33 -0.26
C VAL A 288 4.35 -15.31 -1.37
N ILE A 289 5.43 -16.10 -1.37
CA ILE A 289 6.49 -15.92 -2.37
C ILE A 289 6.03 -16.43 -3.76
N SER A 290 6.14 -15.60 -4.81
CA SER A 290 5.85 -15.96 -6.20
C SER A 290 7.03 -15.61 -7.13
N SER A 291 7.53 -16.59 -7.90
CA SER A 291 8.69 -16.45 -8.80
C SER A 291 8.36 -16.78 -10.26
N THR A 292 9.23 -16.35 -11.17
CA THR A 292 9.39 -16.88 -12.52
C THR A 292 10.86 -17.26 -12.70
N LEU A 293 11.15 -18.57 -12.68
CA LEU A 293 12.38 -19.13 -13.25
C LEU A 293 11.98 -19.91 -14.50
N ASN A 294 12.73 -19.76 -15.61
CA ASN A 294 12.68 -20.51 -16.88
C ASN A 294 11.38 -21.30 -17.18
N ASP A 295 10.65 -20.90 -18.24
CA ASP A 295 9.51 -21.64 -18.81
C ASP A 295 8.28 -21.83 -17.90
N GLY A 296 7.88 -20.76 -17.19
CA GLY A 296 6.51 -20.65 -16.66
C GLY A 296 6.26 -21.39 -15.35
N GLU A 297 7.26 -21.51 -14.48
CA GLU A 297 7.09 -21.99 -13.12
C GLU A 297 6.73 -20.85 -12.16
N GLN A 298 5.50 -20.84 -11.63
CA GLN A 298 5.17 -20.10 -10.41
C GLN A 298 5.33 -21.00 -9.20
N PHE A 299 5.85 -20.45 -8.11
CA PHE A 299 6.04 -21.13 -6.82
C PHE A 299 5.19 -20.42 -5.80
N VAL A 300 4.67 -21.13 -4.79
CA VAL A 300 3.74 -20.56 -3.82
C VAL A 300 4.11 -21.03 -2.42
N PHE A 301 4.65 -20.14 -1.60
CA PHE A 301 5.18 -20.44 -0.26
C PHE A 301 4.13 -20.21 0.83
N TYR A 302 4.10 -21.01 1.91
CA TYR A 302 3.32 -20.69 3.13
C TYR A 302 3.93 -21.31 4.39
N PRO A 303 4.44 -20.49 5.31
CA PRO A 303 4.72 -20.89 6.68
C PRO A 303 3.85 -20.18 7.72
N ASP A 304 3.43 -20.91 8.75
CA ASP A 304 3.25 -20.39 10.11
C ASP A 304 4.64 -20.32 10.78
N CYS A 305 5.53 -19.46 10.28
CA CYS A 305 6.93 -19.35 10.75
C CYS A 305 7.27 -17.97 11.32
N ASP A 306 8.32 -17.95 12.12
CA ASP A 306 8.95 -16.72 12.64
C ASP A 306 9.37 -15.80 11.48
N VAL A 307 9.10 -14.50 11.62
CA VAL A 307 9.40 -13.47 10.61
C VAL A 307 10.86 -13.49 10.15
N ARG A 308 11.82 -13.78 11.04
CA ARG A 308 13.24 -13.81 10.67
C ARG A 308 13.56 -15.01 9.79
N VAL A 309 12.90 -16.14 10.02
CA VAL A 309 13.07 -17.35 9.20
C VAL A 309 12.48 -17.15 7.81
N ALA A 310 11.29 -16.54 7.73
CA ALA A 310 10.69 -16.15 6.46
C ALA A 310 11.66 -15.29 5.62
N GLN A 311 12.28 -14.28 6.24
CA GLN A 311 13.27 -13.43 5.59
C GLN A 311 14.56 -14.18 5.20
N GLN A 312 15.00 -15.15 5.99
CA GLN A 312 16.18 -15.96 5.65
C GLN A 312 15.93 -16.87 4.45
N VAL A 313 14.75 -17.50 4.40
CA VAL A 313 14.32 -18.34 3.26
C VAL A 313 14.15 -17.49 2.01
N GLU A 314 13.51 -16.32 2.12
CA GLU A 314 13.41 -15.36 1.01
C GLU A 314 14.77 -15.01 0.44
N ARG A 315 15.73 -14.57 1.28
CA ARG A 315 17.08 -14.22 0.83
C ARG A 315 17.81 -15.41 0.19
N ALA A 316 17.58 -16.62 0.68
CA ALA A 316 18.15 -17.83 0.07
C ALA A 316 17.58 -18.05 -1.34
N LEU A 317 16.27 -17.87 -1.52
CA LEU A 317 15.59 -17.97 -2.81
C LEU A 317 16.00 -16.85 -3.77
N GLU A 318 16.08 -15.60 -3.32
CA GLU A 318 16.56 -14.47 -4.12
C GLU A 318 17.99 -14.70 -4.63
N ARG A 319 18.87 -15.26 -3.79
CA ARG A 319 20.24 -15.67 -4.22
C ARG A 319 20.22 -16.76 -5.28
N MET A 320 19.14 -17.54 -5.37
CA MET A 320 18.91 -18.54 -6.42
C MET A 320 18.26 -17.96 -7.69
N GLY A 321 18.04 -16.63 -7.76
CA GLY A 321 17.42 -15.96 -8.90
C GLY A 321 15.89 -16.01 -8.90
N VAL A 322 15.29 -16.44 -7.80
CA VAL A 322 13.84 -16.58 -7.62
C VAL A 322 13.27 -15.22 -7.18
N SER A 323 12.31 -14.68 -7.95
CA SER A 323 11.57 -13.47 -7.52
C SER A 323 10.60 -13.84 -6.39
N THR A 324 10.40 -12.95 -5.42
CA THR A 324 9.55 -13.22 -4.26
C THR A 324 8.46 -12.17 -4.07
N ARG A 325 7.37 -12.56 -3.39
CA ARG A 325 6.22 -11.72 -3.02
C ARG A 325 5.76 -12.13 -1.61
N TRP A 326 4.93 -11.33 -0.96
CA TRP A 326 4.28 -11.67 0.31
C TRP A 326 2.76 -11.49 0.11
N VAL A 327 1.90 -12.35 0.67
CA VAL A 327 0.42 -12.27 0.55
C VAL A 327 -0.21 -12.74 1.86
N ALA A 328 -1.38 -12.20 2.21
CA ALA A 328 -2.11 -12.58 3.43
C ALA A 328 -2.88 -13.91 3.27
N ASP A 329 -3.04 -14.67 4.37
CA ASP A 329 -3.71 -15.99 4.43
C ASP A 329 -5.13 -15.99 3.80
N GLN A 330 -5.86 -14.90 3.92
CA GLN A 330 -7.21 -14.81 3.36
C GLN A 330 -7.21 -14.59 1.84
N VAL A 331 -6.29 -13.78 1.32
CA VAL A 331 -6.15 -13.52 -0.12
C VAL A 331 -5.63 -14.78 -0.83
N ALA A 332 -4.67 -15.44 -0.19
CA ALA A 332 -4.20 -16.77 -0.56
C ALA A 332 -5.30 -17.81 -0.76
N LEU A 333 -6.27 -17.84 0.15
CA LEU A 333 -7.42 -18.75 0.10
C LEU A 333 -8.39 -18.41 -1.03
N GLU A 334 -8.60 -17.11 -1.30
CA GLU A 334 -9.45 -16.62 -2.39
C GLU A 334 -8.87 -16.97 -3.77
N GLU A 335 -7.54 -16.98 -3.89
CA GLU A 335 -6.82 -17.29 -5.13
C GLU A 335 -6.32 -18.75 -5.20
N ALA A 336 -6.68 -19.61 -4.24
CA ALA A 336 -6.11 -20.94 -4.07
C ALA A 336 -6.16 -21.80 -5.34
N ASP A 337 -7.26 -21.74 -6.08
CA ASP A 337 -7.46 -22.52 -7.30
C ASP A 337 -6.47 -22.11 -8.41
N THR A 338 -6.02 -20.85 -8.40
CA THR A 338 -4.99 -20.35 -9.32
C THR A 338 -3.63 -20.94 -8.95
N TYR A 339 -3.32 -21.00 -7.66
CA TYR A 339 -2.06 -21.52 -7.13
C TYR A 339 -1.94 -23.04 -7.29
N MET A 340 -3.04 -23.78 -7.10
CA MET A 340 -3.07 -25.23 -7.24
C MET A 340 -2.71 -25.70 -8.66
N GLY A 341 -2.89 -24.86 -9.67
CA GLY A 341 -2.55 -25.17 -11.06
C GLY A 341 -1.05 -25.05 -11.42
N ASP A 342 -0.20 -24.52 -10.54
CA ASP A 342 1.23 -24.30 -10.80
C ASP A 342 2.14 -25.10 -9.84
N ASN A 343 3.45 -24.83 -9.81
CA ASN A 343 4.28 -25.41 -8.75
C ASN A 343 3.89 -24.80 -7.38
N VAL A 344 3.71 -25.63 -6.36
CA VAL A 344 3.32 -25.19 -5.01
C VAL A 344 4.44 -25.54 -4.05
N VAL A 345 4.77 -24.66 -3.10
CA VAL A 345 5.82 -24.89 -2.09
C VAL A 345 5.26 -24.69 -0.68
N LEU A 346 4.86 -25.75 -0.01
CA LEU A 346 4.32 -25.64 1.35
C LEU A 346 5.46 -25.60 2.37
N ILE A 347 5.58 -24.55 3.18
CA ILE A 347 6.59 -24.47 4.25
C ILE A 347 5.91 -24.45 5.64
N CYS A 348 4.93 -25.32 5.83
CA CYS A 348 4.23 -25.46 7.11
C CYS A 348 3.58 -26.83 7.19
N SER A 349 3.40 -27.33 8.41
CA SER A 349 2.50 -28.46 8.62
C SER A 349 1.04 -28.01 8.46
N PRO A 350 0.10 -28.95 8.18
CA PRO A 350 -1.34 -28.65 8.12
C PRO A 350 -1.93 -28.18 9.47
N PHE A 351 -1.16 -28.23 10.55
CA PHE A 351 -1.54 -27.69 11.86
C PHE A 351 -1.38 -26.17 11.96
N GLY A 352 -0.67 -25.53 11.01
CA GLY A 352 -0.46 -24.09 10.99
C GLY A 352 -1.68 -23.33 10.46
N ASN A 353 -1.56 -22.81 9.24
CA ASN A 353 -2.54 -21.89 8.65
C ASN A 353 -3.68 -22.60 7.88
N LYS A 354 -4.70 -21.81 7.50
CA LYS A 354 -5.91 -22.30 6.83
C LYS A 354 -5.66 -22.71 5.37
N PHE A 355 -4.80 -21.99 4.65
CA PHE A 355 -4.45 -22.35 3.27
C PHE A 355 -3.75 -23.71 3.16
N THR A 356 -2.67 -23.90 3.92
CA THR A 356 -1.92 -25.16 3.94
C THR A 356 -2.82 -26.30 4.39
N ARG A 357 -3.70 -26.06 5.38
CA ARG A 357 -4.71 -27.04 5.77
C ARG A 357 -5.62 -27.43 4.62
N ARG A 358 -6.16 -26.46 3.87
CA ARG A 358 -6.98 -26.71 2.67
C ARG A 358 -6.19 -27.53 1.63
N VAL A 359 -4.94 -27.17 1.34
CA VAL A 359 -4.11 -27.94 0.39
C VAL A 359 -3.92 -29.38 0.87
N PHE A 360 -3.64 -29.59 2.16
CA PHE A 360 -3.51 -30.94 2.72
C PHE A 360 -4.83 -31.72 2.80
N GLU A 361 -5.96 -31.05 2.99
CA GLU A 361 -7.30 -31.65 2.96
C GLU A 361 -7.68 -32.12 1.55
N GLU A 362 -7.28 -31.35 0.53
CA GLU A 362 -7.52 -31.70 -0.87
C GLU A 362 -6.43 -32.65 -1.43
N LEU A 363 -5.26 -32.73 -0.80
CA LEU A 363 -4.22 -33.72 -1.12
C LEU A 363 -4.67 -35.13 -0.74
N SER A 364 -4.71 -36.02 -1.72
CA SER A 364 -5.02 -37.43 -1.49
C SER A 364 -3.82 -38.18 -0.90
N PRO A 365 -4.04 -39.21 -0.05
CA PRO A 365 -2.96 -40.05 0.48
C PRO A 365 -2.10 -40.76 -0.58
N GLY A 366 -2.59 -40.88 -1.82
CA GLY A 366 -1.81 -41.41 -2.94
C GLY A 366 -0.78 -40.42 -3.51
N ASN A 367 -0.86 -39.14 -3.13
CA ASN A 367 -0.01 -38.06 -3.64
C ASN A 367 1.11 -37.68 -2.67
N ILE A 368 1.09 -38.21 -1.45
CA ILE A 368 2.08 -37.94 -0.42
C ILE A 368 2.44 -39.24 0.29
N CYS A 369 3.70 -39.43 0.67
CA CYS A 369 4.13 -40.63 1.40
C CYS A 369 4.19 -40.43 2.92
N VAL A 370 3.91 -39.22 3.42
CA VAL A 370 3.85 -38.92 4.85
C VAL A 370 2.53 -38.23 5.20
N ARG A 371 2.05 -38.44 6.43
CA ARG A 371 0.85 -37.78 6.96
C ARG A 371 1.15 -37.12 8.30
N PHE A 372 0.71 -35.89 8.45
CA PHE A 372 0.73 -35.20 9.74
C PHE A 372 -0.49 -35.62 10.56
N CYS A 373 -0.25 -36.10 11.78
CA CYS A 373 -1.28 -36.62 12.67
C CYS A 373 -1.29 -35.89 14.02
N HIS A 374 -2.47 -35.71 14.59
CA HIS A 374 -2.67 -35.19 15.94
C HIS A 374 -3.65 -36.09 16.71
N THR A 375 -3.20 -36.69 17.80
CA THR A 375 -4.01 -37.61 18.62
C THR A 375 -3.54 -37.51 20.07
N ASP A 376 -4.48 -37.44 21.01
CA ASP A 376 -4.21 -37.35 22.46
C ASP A 376 -3.18 -36.27 22.85
N GLY A 377 -3.27 -35.11 22.20
CA GLY A 377 -2.35 -33.99 22.44
C GLY A 377 -0.97 -34.14 21.83
N LYS A 378 -0.63 -35.29 21.25
CA LYS A 378 0.66 -35.52 20.55
C LYS A 378 0.53 -35.22 19.07
N ARG A 379 1.58 -34.62 18.50
CA ARG A 379 1.72 -34.41 17.06
C ARG A 379 2.85 -35.29 16.54
N TYR A 380 2.64 -35.92 15.40
CA TYR A 380 3.61 -36.82 14.80
C TYR A 380 3.47 -36.85 13.27
N ILE A 381 4.54 -37.27 12.61
CA ILE A 381 4.52 -37.60 11.19
C ILE A 381 4.42 -39.12 11.07
N GLN A 382 3.45 -39.60 10.34
CA GLN A 382 3.33 -41.00 9.97
C GLN A 382 3.90 -41.20 8.57
N ASP A 383 4.87 -42.07 8.41
CA ASP A 383 5.25 -42.61 7.11
C ASP A 383 4.17 -43.60 6.65
N LEU A 384 3.55 -43.32 5.51
CA LEU A 384 2.46 -44.11 4.96
C LEU A 384 2.94 -45.39 4.27
N LYS A 385 4.22 -45.47 3.88
CA LYS A 385 4.82 -46.69 3.31
C LYS A 385 5.13 -47.71 4.41
N THR A 386 5.72 -47.25 5.53
CA THR A 386 6.17 -48.14 6.62
C THR A 386 5.22 -48.21 7.81
N ALA A 387 4.22 -47.32 7.87
CA ALA A 387 3.35 -47.08 9.03
C ALA A 387 4.09 -46.60 10.31
N ARG A 388 5.37 -46.22 10.19
CA ARG A 388 6.18 -45.70 11.31
C ARG A 388 5.74 -44.29 11.70
N ASN A 389 5.68 -44.03 13.01
CA ASN A 389 5.36 -42.71 13.55
C ASN A 389 6.61 -42.04 14.12
N TYR A 390 6.87 -40.81 13.67
CA TYR A 390 7.90 -39.91 14.16
C TYR A 390 7.26 -38.86 15.05
N VAL A 391 7.31 -39.08 16.36
CA VAL A 391 6.63 -38.28 17.38
C VAL A 391 7.57 -37.17 17.84
N ALA A 392 7.13 -35.92 17.71
CA ALA A 392 7.89 -34.78 18.24
C ALA A 392 7.57 -34.54 19.71
N ASP A 393 8.57 -34.08 20.45
CA ASP A 393 8.42 -33.60 21.81
C ASP A 393 7.76 -32.21 21.79
N ASP A 394 6.83 -31.96 22.73
CA ASP A 394 6.11 -30.68 22.83
C ASP A 394 7.03 -29.60 23.42
N PRO A 395 7.42 -28.56 22.65
CA PRO A 395 8.37 -27.55 23.11
C PRO A 395 7.91 -26.79 24.36
N SER A 396 6.59 -26.72 24.60
CA SER A 396 6.03 -26.04 25.79
C SER A 396 6.29 -26.77 27.10
N GLN A 397 6.74 -28.03 27.03
CA GLN A 397 7.07 -28.88 28.18
C GLN A 397 8.58 -28.93 28.45
N SER A 398 9.39 -28.13 27.75
CA SER A 398 10.82 -28.04 28.01
C SER A 398 11.10 -27.52 29.42
N SER A 399 12.07 -28.12 30.09
CA SER A 399 12.57 -27.71 31.41
C SER A 399 13.99 -27.10 31.34
N GLY A 400 14.58 -27.00 30.15
CA GLY A 400 15.95 -26.48 29.93
C GLY A 400 17.08 -27.45 30.32
N GLU A 401 16.76 -28.63 30.86
CA GLU A 401 17.75 -29.63 31.29
C GLU A 401 17.79 -30.89 30.39
N ALA A 402 16.76 -31.11 29.57
CA ALA A 402 16.61 -32.32 28.75
C ALA A 402 16.62 -31.99 27.25
N GLU A 403 17.38 -32.77 26.47
CA GLU A 403 17.36 -32.70 25.01
C GLU A 403 16.01 -33.24 24.48
N MET A 404 15.33 -32.41 23.70
CA MET A 404 14.06 -32.66 23.05
C MET A 404 14.26 -32.78 21.54
N SER A 405 13.29 -33.36 20.84
CA SER A 405 13.36 -33.52 19.38
C SER A 405 12.08 -33.14 18.64
N ASP A 406 12.26 -32.44 17.52
CA ASP A 406 11.23 -32.18 16.50
C ASP A 406 11.61 -32.90 15.20
N TYR A 407 10.64 -33.05 14.29
CA TYR A 407 10.87 -33.63 12.97
C TYR A 407 10.37 -32.71 11.87
N CYS A 408 11.07 -32.72 10.76
CA CYS A 408 10.76 -31.97 9.54
C CYS A 408 10.80 -32.88 8.32
N VAL A 409 9.83 -32.70 7.43
CA VAL A 409 9.81 -33.30 6.09
C VAL A 409 10.30 -32.28 5.08
N VAL A 410 11.21 -32.71 4.21
CA VAL A 410 11.59 -32.03 2.98
C VAL A 410 11.22 -32.96 1.82
N ALA A 411 10.27 -32.56 1.00
CA ALA A 411 9.67 -33.41 0.00
C ALA A 411 9.36 -32.69 -1.31
N ARG A 412 9.30 -33.44 -2.40
CA ARG A 412 8.80 -33.05 -3.71
C ARG A 412 7.85 -34.12 -4.20
N TYR A 413 6.61 -33.72 -4.46
CA TYR A 413 5.54 -34.54 -4.98
C TYR A 413 5.11 -34.07 -6.37
N ARG A 414 4.53 -34.94 -7.19
CA ARG A 414 3.83 -34.50 -8.41
C ARG A 414 2.54 -33.75 -8.03
N ASN A 415 2.26 -32.64 -8.72
CA ASN A 415 1.05 -31.88 -8.46
C ASN A 415 -0.19 -32.63 -9.03
N PRO A 416 -1.18 -33.00 -8.20
CA PRO A 416 -2.36 -33.73 -8.66
C PRO A 416 -3.35 -32.88 -9.46
N TRP A 417 -3.31 -31.56 -9.30
CA TRP A 417 -4.14 -30.61 -10.04
C TRP A 417 -3.52 -30.22 -11.38
N ASN A 418 -2.19 -30.31 -11.51
CA ASN A 418 -1.48 -30.17 -12.77
C ASN A 418 -0.28 -31.14 -12.85
N PRO A 419 -0.41 -32.28 -13.54
CA PRO A 419 0.64 -33.30 -13.58
C PRO A 419 1.98 -32.86 -14.21
N SER A 420 2.01 -31.71 -14.90
CA SER A 420 3.25 -31.11 -15.43
C SER A 420 4.03 -30.30 -14.38
N LYS A 421 3.47 -30.17 -13.17
CA LYS A 421 3.97 -29.34 -12.07
C LYS A 421 4.19 -30.18 -10.81
N HIS A 422 4.77 -29.57 -9.79
CA HIS A 422 5.18 -30.23 -8.55
C HIS A 422 4.68 -29.50 -7.31
N ILE A 423 4.55 -30.24 -6.22
CA ILE A 423 4.33 -29.72 -4.88
C ILE A 423 5.58 -30.02 -4.07
N TYR A 424 6.26 -28.97 -3.63
CA TYR A 424 7.36 -29.07 -2.69
C TYR A 424 6.81 -28.89 -1.27
N LEU A 425 7.27 -29.69 -0.33
CA LEU A 425 6.80 -29.67 1.06
C LEU A 425 8.00 -29.60 2.00
N PHE A 426 8.03 -28.55 2.82
CA PHE A 426 9.05 -28.27 3.82
C PHE A 426 8.35 -28.03 5.17
N ALA A 427 7.97 -29.09 5.87
CA ALA A 427 7.07 -28.98 7.02
C ALA A 427 7.61 -29.63 8.29
N GLY A 428 7.72 -28.85 9.36
CA GLY A 428 8.02 -29.32 10.72
C GLY A 428 6.76 -29.58 11.55
N ILE A 429 6.84 -30.46 12.55
CA ILE A 429 5.69 -30.73 13.45
C ILE A 429 5.42 -29.53 14.37
N TYR A 430 6.46 -28.93 14.97
CA TYR A 430 6.34 -27.80 15.91
C TYR A 430 7.10 -26.54 15.49
N ALA A 431 7.04 -26.10 14.22
CA ALA A 431 7.65 -24.85 13.70
C ALA A 431 9.18 -24.65 13.92
N ILE A 432 9.83 -25.47 14.78
CA ILE A 432 11.27 -25.54 15.02
C ILE A 432 11.96 -26.07 13.77
N GLY A 433 11.33 -27.03 13.08
CA GLY A 433 11.79 -27.56 11.79
C GLY A 433 12.01 -26.49 10.69
N THR A 434 11.33 -25.35 10.73
CA THR A 434 11.50 -24.29 9.70
C THR A 434 12.87 -23.61 9.78
N HIS A 435 13.47 -23.55 10.97
CA HIS A 435 14.85 -23.07 11.12
C HIS A 435 15.86 -24.05 10.52
N ALA A 436 15.66 -25.36 10.72
CA ALA A 436 16.50 -26.39 10.12
C ALA A 436 16.42 -26.38 8.57
N ILE A 437 15.24 -26.08 8.02
CA ILE A 437 15.04 -25.91 6.58
C ILE A 437 15.91 -24.77 6.02
N SER A 438 16.02 -23.64 6.71
CA SER A 438 16.84 -22.50 6.24
C SER A 438 18.32 -22.89 6.10
N GLN A 439 18.88 -23.61 7.09
CA GLN A 439 20.25 -24.13 6.99
C GLN A 439 20.37 -25.20 5.90
N TYR A 440 19.39 -26.11 5.80
CA TYR A 440 19.38 -27.13 4.75
C TYR A 440 19.38 -26.52 3.34
N LEU A 441 18.60 -25.44 3.12
CA LEU A 441 18.51 -24.71 1.86
C LEU A 441 19.75 -23.83 1.58
N SER A 442 20.58 -23.54 2.58
CA SER A 442 21.78 -22.70 2.40
C SER A 442 22.90 -23.38 1.60
N ASN A 443 22.81 -24.69 1.36
CA ASN A 443 23.75 -25.47 0.57
C ASN A 443 23.14 -25.85 -0.80
N LEU A 444 23.69 -25.26 -1.87
CA LEU A 444 23.31 -25.47 -3.28
C LEU A 444 23.27 -26.94 -3.74
N MET A 445 23.98 -27.85 -3.05
CA MET A 445 24.00 -29.27 -3.37
C MET A 445 22.75 -30.02 -2.89
N ASN A 446 22.05 -29.54 -1.85
CA ASN A 446 20.92 -30.24 -1.25
C ASN A 446 19.66 -30.25 -2.13
N TYR A 447 19.46 -29.19 -2.94
CA TYR A 447 18.37 -29.15 -3.93
C TYR A 447 18.59 -30.13 -5.09
N ARG A 448 19.86 -30.35 -5.49
CA ARG A 448 20.24 -31.27 -6.57
C ARG A 448 20.26 -32.75 -6.14
N HIS A 449 20.11 -33.03 -4.85
CA HIS A 449 20.00 -34.37 -4.30
C HIS A 449 18.55 -34.78 -4.00
N LEU A 450 17.57 -33.86 -4.10
CA LEU A 450 16.20 -34.26 -4.44
C LEU A 450 16.28 -34.81 -5.86
N PRO A 451 16.13 -36.12 -6.08
CA PRO A 451 16.45 -36.74 -7.35
C PRO A 451 15.78 -36.02 -8.53
N ASP A 452 16.49 -35.92 -9.64
CA ASP A 452 15.89 -35.74 -10.99
C ASP A 452 15.07 -36.98 -11.43
N ASP A 453 14.68 -37.83 -10.48
CA ASP A 453 13.90 -39.04 -10.71
C ASP A 453 12.43 -38.63 -10.90
N PRO A 454 11.70 -39.17 -11.89
CA PRO A 454 10.27 -38.88 -12.13
C PRO A 454 9.28 -39.18 -10.99
N GLU A 455 9.76 -39.71 -9.86
CA GLU A 455 9.00 -40.17 -8.70
C GLU A 455 9.13 -39.20 -7.50
N ASP A 456 8.16 -39.25 -6.60
CA ASP A 456 8.14 -38.43 -5.39
C ASP A 456 9.38 -38.67 -4.52
N SER A 457 10.00 -37.61 -3.99
CA SER A 457 11.20 -37.70 -3.16
C SER A 457 11.00 -37.04 -1.81
N VAL A 458 11.34 -37.75 -0.73
CA VAL A 458 11.10 -37.30 0.63
C VAL A 458 12.32 -37.57 1.52
N ALA A 459 12.73 -36.55 2.25
CA ALA A 459 13.74 -36.64 3.30
C ALA A 459 13.10 -36.25 4.63
N LEU A 460 13.40 -37.04 5.66
CA LEU A 460 13.01 -36.72 7.04
C LEU A 460 14.24 -36.23 7.82
N LEU A 461 14.13 -35.05 8.39
CA LEU A 461 15.14 -34.41 9.22
C LEU A 461 14.67 -34.47 10.69
N ARG A 462 15.54 -34.93 11.58
CA ARG A 462 15.35 -34.78 13.04
C ARG A 462 16.08 -33.52 13.49
N VAL A 463 15.45 -32.77 14.39
CA VAL A 463 16.01 -31.56 14.99
C VAL A 463 16.04 -31.74 16.50
N SER A 464 17.22 -31.69 17.11
CA SER A 464 17.38 -31.71 18.57
C SER A 464 17.45 -30.28 19.15
N PHE A 465 16.92 -30.07 20.36
CA PHE A 465 16.98 -28.80 21.08
C PHE A 465 16.91 -28.98 22.61
N VAL A 466 17.52 -28.10 23.41
CA VAL A 466 17.57 -28.22 24.88
C VAL A 466 16.66 -27.20 25.61
N ASP A 467 16.55 -25.98 25.08
CA ASP A 467 15.65 -24.94 25.58
C ASP A 467 14.71 -24.48 24.45
N HIS A 468 13.51 -23.99 24.77
CA HIS A 468 12.63 -23.37 23.78
C HIS A 468 13.13 -21.94 23.49
N ASP A 469 14.34 -21.82 22.94
CA ASP A 469 14.85 -20.58 22.36
C ASP A 469 14.84 -20.69 20.82
N PRO A 470 13.85 -20.08 20.13
CA PRO A 470 13.78 -20.10 18.67
C PRO A 470 15.02 -19.56 17.95
N TYR A 471 15.97 -18.94 18.67
CA TYR A 471 17.14 -18.29 18.12
C TYR A 471 18.48 -18.87 18.59
N ASN A 472 18.49 -19.84 19.51
CA ASN A 472 19.71 -20.36 20.13
C ASN A 472 19.67 -21.89 20.30
N TYR A 473 19.31 -22.61 19.24
CA TYR A 473 19.40 -24.06 19.23
C TYR A 473 20.79 -24.51 18.75
N ASP A 474 21.39 -25.48 19.45
CA ASP A 474 22.48 -26.29 18.91
C ASP A 474 21.85 -27.34 17.97
N TYR A 475 21.82 -27.03 16.68
CA TYR A 475 21.23 -27.91 15.67
C TYR A 475 22.27 -28.92 15.20
N GLU A 476 22.08 -30.19 15.55
CA GLU A 476 22.71 -31.29 14.80
C GLU A 476 21.71 -31.75 13.73
N VAL A 477 21.90 -31.30 12.48
CA VAL A 477 21.10 -31.77 11.33
C VAL A 477 21.60 -33.17 10.96
N ALA A 478 21.10 -34.18 11.64
CA ALA A 478 21.28 -35.56 11.23
C ALA A 478 20.25 -35.90 10.14
N LEU A 479 20.72 -36.08 8.91
CA LEU A 479 19.93 -36.61 7.81
C LEU A 479 19.63 -38.07 8.15
N HIS A 480 18.47 -38.32 8.77
CA HIS A 480 18.21 -39.60 9.40
C HIS A 480 17.81 -40.66 8.37
N GLU A 481 16.88 -40.37 7.46
CA GLU A 481 16.38 -41.31 6.45
C GLU A 481 15.89 -40.57 5.19
N VAL A 482 16.29 -41.04 4.00
CA VAL A 482 15.66 -40.71 2.71
C VAL A 482 14.59 -41.78 2.45
N LEU A 483 13.32 -41.38 2.32
CA LEU A 483 12.12 -42.25 2.32
C LEU A 483 11.54 -42.49 0.92
#